data_AF-G0PHT7-F1
#
_entry.id   AF-G0PHT7-F1
#
_cell.length_a   1.000
_cell.length_b   1.000
_cell.length_c   1.000
_cell.angle_alpha   90.00
_cell.angle_beta   90.00
_cell.angle_gamma   90.00
#
_symmetry.space_group_name_H-M   'P 1'
#
loop_
_entity.id
_entity.type
_entity.pdbx_description
1 polymer ?
#
loop_
_entity_poly.entity_id
_entity_poly.type
_entity_poly.pdbx_seq_one_letter_code
_entity_poly.pdbx_strand_id
1 'polypeptide(L)'
;MPYRHGTRPIDVELLSGGEKKVASVAFLLALNLVKGSPFFVLDELDKAFHKDTCVKVGSALQELGKEMQIVAVCNDKHMRRFATKQIIVKLEDD
;
A
#
# COMPACT_ATOMS: atom_id res chain seq x y z
N MET A 1 0.47 -29.72 -12.11
CA MET A 1 0.40 -29.38 -10.67
C MET A 1 0.25 -27.87 -10.55
N PRO A 2 -0.72 -27.33 -9.81
CA PRO A 2 -0.88 -25.89 -9.73
C PRO A 2 0.23 -25.31 -8.84
N TYR A 3 0.84 -24.20 -9.26
CA TYR A 3 1.86 -23.50 -8.50
C TYR A 3 1.27 -22.97 -7.19
N ARG A 4 1.79 -23.42 -6.04
CA ARG A 4 1.56 -22.73 -4.75
C ARG A 4 2.45 -21.50 -4.71
N HIS A 5 1.84 -20.33 -4.70
CA HIS A 5 2.52 -19.07 -4.45
C HIS A 5 3.26 -19.14 -3.10
N GLY A 6 4.58 -18.89 -3.08
CA GLY A 6 5.34 -18.63 -1.84
C GLY A 6 6.37 -19.66 -1.36
N THR A 7 6.67 -20.75 -2.09
CA THR A 7 7.64 -21.77 -1.62
C THR A 7 8.99 -21.77 -2.32
N ARG A 8 9.18 -20.96 -3.37
CA ARG A 8 10.49 -20.78 -4.03
C ARG A 8 10.74 -19.30 -4.29
N PRO A 9 11.98 -18.80 -4.06
CA PRO A 9 12.36 -17.47 -4.52
C PRO A 9 12.19 -17.43 -6.04
N ILE A 10 11.47 -16.42 -6.51
CA ILE A 10 11.33 -16.12 -7.94
C ILE A 10 11.94 -14.75 -8.17
N ASP A 11 12.45 -14.55 -9.38
CA ASP A 11 12.95 -13.25 -9.80
C ASP A 11 11.84 -12.20 -9.68
N VAL A 12 12.19 -10.99 -9.23
CA VAL A 12 11.26 -9.87 -9.12
C VAL A 12 10.61 -9.59 -10.47
N GLU A 13 11.33 -9.81 -11.58
CA GLU A 13 10.79 -9.63 -12.93
C GLU A 13 9.57 -10.52 -13.22
N LEU A 14 9.48 -11.69 -12.61
CA LEU A 14 8.41 -12.67 -12.81
C LEU A 14 7.13 -12.37 -11.99
N LEU A 15 7.18 -11.40 -11.07
CA LEU A 15 6.02 -10.98 -10.29
C LEU A 15 5.03 -10.20 -11.15
N SER A 16 3.73 -10.34 -10.86
CA SER A 16 2.70 -9.49 -11.42
C SER A 16 2.88 -8.03 -10.98
N GLY A 17 2.31 -7.08 -11.73
CA GLY A 17 2.40 -5.66 -11.38
C GLY A 17 1.91 -5.34 -9.96
N GLY A 18 0.83 -6.01 -9.53
CA GLY A 18 0.31 -5.89 -8.16
C GLY A 18 1.28 -6.43 -7.11
N GLU A 19 1.87 -7.61 -7.33
CA GLU A 19 2.84 -8.22 -6.42
C GLU A 19 4.12 -7.39 -6.31
N LYS A 20 4.65 -6.88 -7.43
CA LYS A 20 5.80 -5.95 -7.45
C LYS A 20 5.53 -4.73 -6.60
N LYS A 21 4.32 -4.16 -6.70
CA LYS A 21 3.95 -2.97 -5.94
C LYS A 21 3.79 -3.27 -4.45
N VAL A 22 3.15 -4.37 -4.07
CA VAL A 22 3.05 -4.77 -2.66
C VAL A 22 4.44 -4.98 -2.06
N ALA A 23 5.33 -5.67 -2.77
CA ALA A 23 6.71 -5.88 -2.34
C ALA A 23 7.46 -4.56 -2.17
N SER A 24 7.29 -3.61 -3.11
CA SER A 24 7.90 -2.28 -3.04
C SER A 24 7.41 -1.47 -1.83
N VAL A 25 6.09 -1.49 -1.56
CA VAL A 25 5.51 -0.83 -0.38
C VAL A 25 6.05 -1.47 0.89
N ALA A 26 6.02 -2.80 1.00
CA ALA A 26 6.56 -3.50 2.17
C ALA A 26 8.04 -3.16 2.42
N PHE A 27 8.84 -3.07 1.36
CA PHE A 27 10.24 -2.67 1.44
C PHE A 27 10.42 -1.23 1.92
N LEU A 28 9.64 -0.27 1.39
CA LEU A 28 9.67 1.13 1.85
C LEU A 28 9.30 1.27 3.34
N LEU A 29 8.27 0.55 3.78
CA LEU A 29 7.86 0.54 5.18
C LEU A 29 8.95 -0.09 6.06
N ALA A 30 9.61 -1.16 5.60
CA ALA A 30 10.71 -1.79 6.32
C ALA A 30 11.94 -0.87 6.47
N LEU A 31 12.28 -0.09 5.44
CA LEU A 31 13.37 0.90 5.52
C LEU A 31 13.09 1.94 6.60
N ASN A 32 11.83 2.34 6.77
CA ASN A 32 11.45 3.30 7.80
C ASN A 32 11.59 2.78 9.22
N LEU A 33 11.39 1.47 9.44
CA LEU A 33 11.61 0.86 10.75
C LEU A 33 13.08 0.93 11.18
N VAL A 34 14.02 1.01 10.22
CA VAL A 34 15.45 1.13 10.50
C VAL A 34 15.86 2.59 10.69
N LYS A 35 15.38 3.49 9.83
CA LYS A 35 15.69 4.91 9.88
C LYS A 35 14.40 5.70 9.76
N GLY A 36 13.81 6.03 10.90
CA GLY A 36 12.51 6.67 10.98
C GLY A 36 12.48 8.02 10.28
N SER A 37 11.60 8.15 9.29
CA SER A 37 11.12 9.43 8.79
C SER A 37 9.94 9.88 9.66
N PRO A 38 9.82 11.18 10.00
CA PRO A 38 8.66 11.69 10.73
C PRO A 38 7.34 11.54 9.95
N PHE A 39 7.40 11.41 8.62
CA PHE A 39 6.22 11.16 7.78
C PHE A 39 6.51 10.48 6.44
N PHE A 40 5.48 9.91 5.81
CA PHE A 40 5.47 9.43 4.44
C PHE A 40 4.36 10.06 3.60
N VAL A 41 4.66 10.28 2.32
CA VAL A 41 3.68 10.63 1.29
C VAL A 41 3.72 9.56 0.21
N LEU A 42 2.57 8.90 -0.03
CA LEU A 42 2.41 7.83 -1.00
C LEU A 42 1.38 8.25 -2.04
N ASP A 43 1.75 8.21 -3.31
CA ASP A 43 0.84 8.52 -4.43
C ASP A 43 0.42 7.26 -5.18
N GLU A 44 -0.80 7.27 -5.73
CA GLU A 44 -1.45 6.16 -6.43
C GLU A 44 -1.32 4.79 -5.71
N LEU A 45 -1.39 4.77 -4.38
CA LEU A 45 -0.95 3.60 -3.60
C LEU A 45 -1.73 2.32 -3.94
N ASP A 46 -3.02 2.44 -4.20
CA ASP A 46 -3.96 1.36 -4.45
C ASP A 46 -4.00 0.89 -5.92
N LYS A 47 -3.38 1.63 -6.84
CA LYS A 47 -3.37 1.27 -8.27
C LYS A 47 -2.68 -0.08 -8.48
N ALA A 48 -3.32 -0.98 -9.21
CA ALA A 48 -2.92 -2.39 -9.40
C ALA A 48 -3.07 -3.32 -8.19
N PHE A 49 -3.74 -2.90 -7.11
CA PHE A 49 -4.16 -3.81 -6.04
C PHE A 49 -5.55 -4.39 -6.29
N HIS A 50 -5.72 -5.66 -5.92
CA HIS A 50 -7.04 -6.26 -5.77
C HIS A 50 -7.65 -5.84 -4.42
N LYS A 51 -8.97 -5.91 -4.30
CA LYS A 51 -9.73 -5.57 -3.09
C LYS A 51 -9.12 -6.16 -1.80
N ASP A 52 -8.79 -7.45 -1.79
CA ASP A 52 -8.23 -8.11 -0.61
C ASP A 52 -6.84 -7.58 -0.25
N THR A 53 -6.06 -7.18 -1.26
CA THR A 53 -4.76 -6.53 -1.05
C THR A 53 -4.93 -5.13 -0.48
N CYS A 54 -5.90 -4.37 -0.99
CA CYS A 54 -6.24 -3.05 -0.42
C CYS A 54 -6.60 -3.14 1.07
N VAL A 55 -7.32 -4.19 1.46
CA VAL A 55 -7.68 -4.43 2.86
C VAL A 55 -6.46 -4.75 3.72
N LYS A 56 -5.59 -5.65 3.25
CA LYS A 56 -4.36 -6.05 3.99
C LYS A 56 -3.39 -4.89 4.14
N VAL A 57 -3.10 -4.19 3.04
CA VAL A 57 -2.18 -3.03 3.04
C VAL A 57 -2.76 -1.88 3.86
N GLY A 58 -4.07 -1.57 3.72
CA GLY A 58 -4.72 -0.52 4.51
C GLY A 58 -4.65 -0.78 6.02
N SER A 59 -4.87 -2.02 6.45
CA SER A 59 -4.72 -2.41 7.86
C SER A 59 -3.28 -2.24 8.37
N ALA A 60 -2.29 -2.60 7.56
CA ALA A 60 -0.87 -2.45 7.93
C ALA A 60 -0.48 -0.97 8.06
N LEU A 61 -0.94 -0.11 7.14
CA LEU A 61 -0.70 1.33 7.19
C LEU A 61 -1.38 2.00 8.39
N GLN A 62 -2.57 1.54 8.78
CA GLN A 62 -3.25 2.05 9.97
C GLN A 62 -2.44 1.77 11.25
N GLU A 63 -1.88 0.58 11.36
CA GLU A 63 -1.03 0.22 12.50
C GLU A 63 0.27 1.03 12.50
N LEU A 64 0.95 1.14 11.36
CA LEU A 64 2.13 1.98 11.25
C LEU A 64 1.83 3.46 11.52
N GLY A 65 0.63 3.92 11.16
CA GLY A 65 0.13 5.27 11.41
C GLY A 65 0.02 5.66 12.89
N LYS A 66 0.14 4.69 13.82
CA LYS A 66 0.21 4.96 15.26
C LYS A 66 1.57 5.50 15.70
N GLU A 67 2.62 5.16 14.96
CA GLU A 67 4.00 5.56 15.28
C GLU A 67 4.49 6.70 14.38
N MET A 68 3.89 6.89 13.21
CA MET A 68 4.31 7.90 12.24
C MET A 68 3.16 8.49 11.42
N GLN A 69 3.35 9.67 10.82
CA GLN A 69 2.34 10.26 9.95
C GLN A 69 2.42 9.70 8.52
N ILE A 70 1.29 9.25 7.98
CA ILE A 70 1.19 8.74 6.60
C ILE A 70 0.11 9.51 5.86
N VAL A 71 0.48 10.08 4.71
CA VAL A 71 -0.43 10.70 3.75
C VAL A 71 -0.43 9.83 2.50
N ALA A 72 -1.58 9.27 2.15
CA ALA A 72 -1.72 8.40 0.98
C ALA A 72 -2.84 8.89 0.06
N VAL A 73 -2.53 9.04 -1.22
CA VAL A 73 -3.50 9.33 -2.28
C VAL A 73 -4.00 8.01 -2.85
N CYS A 74 -5.30 7.76 -2.72
CA CYS A 74 -5.93 6.49 -3.08
C CYS A 74 -7.33 6.68 -3.70
N ASN A 75 -7.71 5.83 -4.64
CA ASN A 75 -9.07 5.83 -5.21
C ASN A 75 -10.00 4.76 -4.60
N ASP A 76 -9.46 3.64 -4.12
CA ASP A 76 -10.19 2.48 -3.63
C ASP A 76 -10.76 2.72 -2.22
N LYS A 77 -12.08 2.64 -2.12
CA LYS A 77 -12.84 2.77 -0.87
C LYS A 77 -12.42 1.77 0.21
N HIS A 78 -11.95 0.57 -0.15
CA HIS A 78 -11.53 -0.47 0.80
C HIS A 78 -10.19 -0.15 1.46
N MET A 79 -9.35 0.67 0.82
CA MET A 79 -8.14 1.20 1.43
C MET A 79 -8.45 2.43 2.27
N ARG A 80 -9.23 3.39 1.71
CA ARG A 80 -9.57 4.65 2.41
C ARG A 80 -10.24 4.44 3.76
N ARG A 81 -11.03 3.38 3.93
CA ARG A 81 -11.73 3.09 5.20
C ARG A 81 -10.82 2.93 6.42
N PHE A 82 -9.53 2.65 6.22
CA PHE A 82 -8.55 2.51 7.30
C PHE A 82 -7.92 3.84 7.72
N ALA A 83 -8.08 4.89 6.93
CA ALA A 83 -7.53 6.20 7.24
C ALA A 83 -8.26 6.84 8.43
N THR A 84 -7.49 7.37 9.38
CA THR A 84 -8.01 8.13 10.54
C THR A 84 -8.75 9.40 10.10
N LYS A 85 -8.31 10.01 9.00
CA LYS A 85 -8.94 11.17 8.38
C LYS A 85 -8.94 11.01 6.87
N GLN A 86 -10.06 11.32 6.23
CA GLN A 86 -10.22 11.28 4.78
C GLN A 86 -10.43 12.70 4.25
N ILE A 87 -9.71 13.03 3.19
CA ILE A 87 -9.89 14.27 2.42
C ILE A 87 -10.31 13.83 1.01
N ILE A 88 -11.50 14.24 0.58
CA ILE A 88 -12.03 13.90 -0.74
C ILE A 88 -11.96 15.15 -1.60
N VAL A 89 -11.18 15.08 -2.67
CA VAL A 89 -11.12 16.12 -3.69
C VAL A 89 -11.99 15.67 -4.86
N LYS A 90 -12.89 16.55 -5.30
CA LYS A 90 -13.68 16.38 -6.52
C LYS A 90 -13.34 17.54 -7.45
N LEU A 91 -13.15 17.23 -8.72
CA LEU A 91 -13.15 18.23 -9.77
C LEU A 91 -14.63 18.47 -10.11
N GLU A 92 -15.09 19.71 -9.96
CA GLU A 92 -16.34 20.16 -10.55
C GLU A 92 -15.99 20.65 -11.95
N ASP A 93 -16.62 20.05 -12.96
CA ASP A 93 -16.57 20.56 -14.32
C ASP A 93 -17.61 21.70 -14.41
N ASP A 94 -17.16 22.91 -14.76
CA ASP A 94 -18.02 24.06 -15.09
C ASP A 94 -18.85 23.80 -16.36
#